data_AF-A0A485LXA1-F1
#
_entry.id   AF-A0A485LXA1-F1
#
_cell.length_a   1.000
_cell.length_b   1.000
_cell.length_c   1.000
_cell.angle_alpha   90.00
_cell.angle_beta   90.00
_cell.angle_gamma   90.00
#
_symmetry.space_group_name_H-M   'P 1'
#
loop_
_entity.id
_entity.type
_entity.pdbx_description
1 polymer ?
#
loop_
_entity_poly.entity_id
_entity_poly.type
_entity_poly.pdbx_seq_one_letter_code
_entity_poly.pdbx_strand_id
1 'polypeptide(L)'
;MKQRTKAIPAVSAKRKVLTKAVVNTADRLNFTKNKLSKVLGLSPATVTRLYASSYELSPGKKEWDFGVLLVRLFRSLDALVGGSHEDALAWMNSENKGLAGQKPIDLVETTEGLVSVVHYLDTCRGIV
;
A
#
# COMPACT_ATOMS: atom_id res chain seq x y z
N MET A 1 -9.10 34.28 21.10
CA MET A 1 -8.92 32.82 21.24
C MET A 1 -7.82 32.35 20.30
N LYS A 2 -6.60 32.09 20.80
CA LYS A 2 -5.51 31.51 19.99
C LYS A 2 -5.59 29.99 20.13
N GLN A 3 -6.06 29.29 19.09
CA GLN A 3 -5.99 27.84 19.06
C GLN A 3 -4.52 27.42 19.10
N ARG A 4 -4.11 26.76 20.18
CA ARG A 4 -2.78 26.14 20.29
C ARG A 4 -2.78 24.92 19.38
N THR A 5 -2.17 25.04 18.21
CA THR A 5 -1.82 23.91 17.35
C THR A 5 -0.82 23.04 18.12
N LYS A 6 -1.31 21.98 18.78
CA LYS A 6 -0.45 21.04 19.49
C LYS A 6 0.43 20.35 18.45
N ALA A 7 1.72 20.67 18.43
CA ALA A 7 2.69 20.04 17.55
C ALA A 7 2.68 18.53 17.80
N ILE A 8 2.27 17.74 16.82
CA ILE A 8 2.36 16.29 16.88
C ILE A 8 3.85 15.95 16.74
N PRO A 9 4.45 15.16 17.65
CA PRO A 9 5.84 14.72 17.50
C PRO A 9 6.04 14.07 16.12
N ALA A 10 7.14 14.39 15.42
CA ALA A 10 7.36 14.00 14.02
C ALA A 10 7.16 12.49 13.76
N VAL A 11 7.53 11.63 14.71
CA VAL A 11 7.32 10.17 14.62
C VAL A 11 5.83 9.81 14.67
N SER A 12 5.04 10.45 15.54
CA SER A 12 3.58 10.25 15.58
C SER A 12 2.90 10.76 14.30
N ALA A 13 3.41 11.83 13.70
CA ALA A 13 2.92 12.30 12.41
C ALA A 13 3.20 11.27 11.30
N LYS A 14 4.43 10.71 11.23
CA LYS A 14 4.78 9.67 10.25
C LYS A 14 3.91 8.42 10.37
N ARG A 15 3.63 7.95 11.59
CA ARG A 15 2.73 6.80 11.82
C ARG A 15 1.33 7.02 11.29
N LYS A 16 0.74 8.18 11.60
CA LYS A 16 -0.59 8.56 11.13
C LYS A 16 -0.64 8.68 9.61
N VAL A 17 0.37 9.32 9.02
CA VAL A 17 0.46 9.50 7.56
C VAL A 17 0.55 8.16 6.84
N LEU A 18 1.49 7.28 7.24
CA LEU A 18 1.62 5.98 6.58
C LEU A 18 0.37 5.12 6.78
N THR A 19 -0.16 5.05 8.00
CA THR A 19 -1.40 4.29 8.30
C THR A 19 -2.55 4.73 7.40
N LYS A 20 -2.77 6.04 7.28
CA LYS A 20 -3.81 6.60 6.42
C LYS A 20 -3.53 6.34 4.93
N ALA A 21 -2.27 6.46 4.50
CA ALA A 21 -1.88 6.19 3.12
C ALA A 21 -2.10 4.72 2.74
N VAL A 22 -1.81 3.78 3.64
CA VAL A 22 -2.04 2.35 3.43
C VAL A 22 -3.52 2.03 3.32
N VAL A 23 -4.36 2.54 4.22
CA VAL A 23 -5.82 2.36 4.15
C VAL A 23 -6.38 2.93 2.85
N ASN A 24 -6.01 4.17 2.51
CA ASN A 24 -6.45 4.80 1.26
C ASN A 24 -5.98 4.03 0.01
N THR A 25 -4.77 3.46 0.05
CA THR A 25 -4.23 2.66 -1.05
C THR A 25 -5.02 1.38 -1.21
N ALA A 26 -5.31 0.68 -0.11
CA ALA A 26 -6.13 -0.53 -0.13
C ALA A 26 -7.52 -0.25 -0.71
N ASP A 27 -8.17 0.84 -0.29
CA ASP A 27 -9.48 1.25 -0.79
C ASP A 27 -9.43 1.59 -2.28
N ARG A 28 -8.41 2.34 -2.73
CA ARG A 28 -8.19 2.67 -4.15
C ARG A 28 -7.80 1.49 -5.02
N LEU A 29 -7.41 0.36 -4.44
CA LEU A 29 -7.14 -0.87 -5.18
C LEU A 29 -8.24 -1.92 -4.97
N ASN A 30 -9.35 -1.55 -4.30
CA ASN A 30 -10.44 -2.44 -3.92
C ASN A 30 -9.98 -3.69 -3.15
N PHE A 31 -8.94 -3.55 -2.32
CA PHE A 31 -8.49 -4.65 -1.46
C PHE A 31 -9.52 -4.88 -0.36
N THR A 32 -9.90 -6.14 -0.20
CA THR A 32 -10.64 -6.54 1.01
C THR A 32 -9.73 -6.41 2.23
N LYS A 33 -10.31 -6.23 3.42
CA LYS A 33 -9.56 -6.24 4.68
C LYS A 33 -8.73 -7.52 4.86
N ASN A 34 -9.23 -8.65 4.35
CA ASN A 34 -8.52 -9.93 4.37
C ASN A 34 -7.31 -9.94 3.42
N LYS A 35 -7.44 -9.36 2.22
CA LYS A 35 -6.28 -9.21 1.32
C LYS A 35 -5.24 -8.28 1.94
N LEU A 36 -5.66 -7.13 2.49
CA LEU A 36 -4.76 -6.21 3.18
C LEU A 36 -4.07 -6.87 4.40
N SER A 37 -4.78 -7.74 5.12
CA SER A 37 -4.17 -8.45 6.27
C SER A 37 -3.04 -9.36 5.83
N LYS A 38 -3.19 -10.06 4.71
CA LYS A 38 -2.11 -10.87 4.12
C LYS A 38 -0.94 -10.01 3.64
N VAL A 39 -1.22 -8.94 2.90
CA VAL A 39 -0.21 -8.00 2.38
C VAL A 39 0.64 -7.41 3.51
N LEU A 40 0.02 -7.02 4.63
CA LEU A 40 0.73 -6.42 5.78
C LEU A 40 1.29 -7.44 6.77
N GLY A 41 0.97 -8.73 6.63
CA GLY A 41 1.30 -9.76 7.63
C GLY A 41 0.62 -9.52 8.99
N LEU A 42 -0.59 -8.97 8.98
CA LEU A 42 -1.38 -8.66 10.17
C LEU A 42 -2.58 -9.61 10.30
N SER A 43 -3.14 -9.73 11.50
CA SER A 43 -4.42 -10.42 11.66
C SER A 43 -5.59 -9.57 11.13
N PRO A 44 -6.69 -10.19 10.66
CA PRO A 44 -7.88 -9.45 10.22
C PRO A 44 -8.43 -8.49 11.29
N ALA A 45 -8.38 -8.87 12.57
CA ALA A 45 -8.78 -8.00 13.68
C ALA A 45 -7.90 -6.75 13.80
N THR A 46 -6.59 -6.87 13.52
CA THR A 46 -5.67 -5.72 13.54
C THR A 46 -5.93 -4.79 12.36
N VAL A 47 -6.23 -5.33 11.18
CA VAL A 47 -6.64 -4.51 10.03
C VAL A 47 -7.97 -3.79 10.32
N THR A 48 -8.94 -4.43 10.97
CA THR A 48 -10.16 -3.74 11.38
C THR A 48 -9.87 -2.55 12.30
N ARG A 49 -8.94 -2.69 13.24
CA ARG A 49 -8.49 -1.56 14.09
C ARG A 49 -7.70 -0.50 13.32
N LEU A 50 -6.94 -0.90 12.30
CA LEU A 50 -6.23 0.00 11.38
C LEU A 50 -7.23 0.95 10.69
N TYR A 51 -8.33 0.40 10.15
CA TYR A 51 -9.43 1.17 9.57
C TYR A 51 -10.15 2.05 10.59
N ALA A 52 -10.32 1.56 11.82
CA ALA A 52 -10.93 2.33 12.92
C ALA A 52 -9.99 3.40 13.51
N SER A 53 -8.77 3.56 12.99
CA SER A 53 -7.74 4.47 13.53
C SER A 53 -7.36 4.22 15.00
N SER A 54 -7.68 3.03 15.53
CA SER A 54 -7.31 2.58 16.89
C SER A 54 -6.02 1.75 16.89
N TYR A 55 -5.49 1.44 15.71
CA TYR A 55 -4.15 0.91 15.49
C TYR A 55 -3.41 1.77 14.46
N GLU A 56 -2.16 2.11 14.73
CA GLU A 56 -1.26 2.80 13.78
C GLU A 56 -0.07 1.89 13.48
N LEU A 57 0.36 1.87 12.21
CA LEU A 57 1.62 1.24 11.82
C LEU A 57 2.80 1.94 12.51
N SER A 58 3.82 1.19 12.91
CA SER A 58 4.95 1.71 13.69
C SER A 58 6.29 1.34 13.06
N PRO A 59 7.25 2.29 12.91
CA PRO A 59 8.57 2.03 12.30
C PRO A 59 9.40 0.89 12.91
N GLY A 60 9.12 0.52 14.16
CA GLY A 60 9.80 -0.58 14.83
C GLY A 60 9.19 -1.96 14.58
N LYS A 61 8.18 -2.07 13.70
CA LYS A 61 7.49 -3.32 13.41
C LYS A 61 7.45 -3.61 11.92
N LYS A 62 7.42 -4.90 11.57
CA LYS A 62 7.54 -5.38 10.19
C LYS A 62 6.46 -4.86 9.24
N GLU A 63 5.23 -4.67 9.72
CA GLU A 63 4.13 -4.14 8.90
C GLU A 63 4.38 -2.71 8.40
N TRP A 64 5.34 -1.98 9.01
CA TRP A 64 5.76 -0.68 8.52
C TRP A 64 6.35 -0.77 7.12
N ASP A 65 7.31 -1.67 6.92
CA ASP A 65 8.01 -1.82 5.65
C ASP A 65 7.05 -2.31 4.57
N PHE A 66 6.14 -3.23 4.91
CA PHE A 66 5.08 -3.65 4.00
C PHE A 66 4.10 -2.54 3.64
N GLY A 67 3.74 -1.68 4.61
CA GLY A 67 2.94 -0.50 4.35
C GLY A 67 3.63 0.47 3.39
N VAL A 68 4.93 0.70 3.57
CA VAL A 68 5.75 1.53 2.67
C VAL A 68 5.80 0.94 1.26
N LEU A 69 6.03 -0.37 1.13
CA LEU A 69 6.07 -1.06 -0.16
C LEU A 69 4.72 -0.99 -0.89
N LEU A 70 3.62 -1.20 -0.17
CA LEU A 70 2.27 -1.10 -0.76
C LEU A 70 1.98 0.32 -1.28
N VAL A 71 2.31 1.36 -0.50
CA VAL A 71 2.15 2.75 -0.95
C VAL A 71 3.05 3.03 -2.14
N ARG A 72 4.29 2.53 -2.15
CA ARG A 72 5.20 2.68 -3.29
C ARG A 72 4.64 2.02 -4.55
N LEU A 73 4.17 0.78 -4.45
CA LEU A 73 3.49 0.05 -5.53
C LEU A 73 2.40 0.91 -6.15
N PHE A 74 1.48 1.41 -5.32
CA PHE A 74 0.36 2.23 -5.80
C PHE A 74 0.84 3.51 -6.47
N ARG A 75 1.81 4.21 -5.88
CA ARG A 75 2.35 5.44 -6.50
C ARG A 75 3.06 5.18 -7.83
N SER A 76 3.75 4.05 -7.97
CA SER A 76 4.42 3.69 -9.21
C SER A 76 3.43 3.23 -10.28
N LEU A 77 2.39 2.49 -9.89
CA LEU A 77 1.29 2.13 -10.77
C LEU A 77 0.52 3.36 -11.26
N ASP A 78 0.15 4.27 -10.35
CA ASP A 78 -0.57 5.51 -10.65
C ASP A 78 0.17 6.37 -11.68
N ALA A 79 1.51 6.45 -11.57
CA ALA A 79 2.35 7.12 -12.55
C ALA A 79 2.39 6.39 -13.91
N LEU A 80 2.37 5.05 -13.92
CA LEU A 80 2.38 4.23 -15.14
C LEU A 80 1.07 4.36 -15.92
N VAL A 81 -0.08 4.39 -15.23
CA VAL A 81 -1.42 4.46 -15.85
C VAL A 81 -1.96 5.88 -15.99
N GLY A 82 -1.14 6.90 -15.73
CA GLY A 82 -1.52 8.31 -15.92
C GLY A 82 -2.59 8.82 -14.94
N GLY A 83 -2.70 8.24 -13.76
CA GLY A 83 -3.66 8.66 -12.72
C GLY A 83 -5.08 8.11 -12.88
N SER A 84 -5.32 7.24 -13.86
CA SER A 84 -6.62 6.59 -14.08
C SER A 84 -6.83 5.46 -13.07
N HIS A 85 -7.85 5.62 -12.22
CA HIS A 85 -8.21 4.60 -11.22
C HIS A 85 -8.69 3.29 -11.86
N GLU A 86 -9.48 3.39 -12.93
CA GLU A 86 -9.98 2.22 -13.66
C GLU A 86 -8.83 1.44 -14.29
N ASP A 87 -7.87 2.13 -14.90
CA ASP A 87 -6.70 1.49 -15.50
C ASP A 87 -5.78 0.87 -14.43
N ALA A 88 -5.65 1.50 -13.26
CA ALA A 88 -4.92 0.92 -12.13
C ALA A 88 -5.55 -0.42 -11.69
N LEU A 89 -6.88 -0.46 -11.56
CA LEU A 89 -7.60 -1.69 -11.23
C LEU A 89 -7.48 -2.73 -12.34
N ALA A 90 -7.64 -2.33 -13.61
CA ALA A 90 -7.51 -3.21 -14.76
C ALA A 90 -6.11 -3.82 -14.81
N TRP A 91 -5.06 -3.02 -14.64
CA TRP A 91 -3.68 -3.48 -14.62
C TRP A 91 -3.42 -4.47 -13.49
N MET A 92 -3.89 -4.18 -12.27
CA MET A 92 -3.74 -5.09 -11.12
C MET A 92 -4.42 -6.45 -11.33
N ASN A 93 -5.52 -6.49 -12.10
CA ASN A 93 -6.30 -7.69 -12.38
C ASN A 93 -5.95 -8.37 -13.71
N SER A 94 -5.05 -7.79 -14.50
CA SER A 94 -4.61 -8.35 -15.78
C SER A 94 -3.39 -9.23 -15.62
N GLU A 95 -3.30 -10.27 -16.44
CA GLU A 95 -2.09 -11.08 -16.55
C GLU A 95 -0.95 -10.22 -17.07
N ASN A 96 0.19 -10.27 -16.39
CA ASN A 96 1.35 -9.49 -16.77
C ASN A 96 2.51 -10.41 -17.15
N LYS A 97 2.93 -10.35 -18.43
CA LYS A 97 4.03 -11.17 -18.97
C LYS A 97 5.36 -10.94 -18.25
N GLY A 98 5.64 -9.70 -17.82
CA GLY A 98 6.81 -9.37 -17.02
C GLY A 98 6.77 -9.93 -15.59
N LEU A 99 5.60 -10.41 -15.15
CA LEU A 99 5.38 -11.10 -13.88
C LEU A 99 5.00 -12.57 -14.11
N ALA A 100 5.62 -13.19 -15.12
CA ALA A 100 5.40 -14.60 -15.50
C ALA A 100 3.94 -14.95 -15.83
N GLY A 101 3.18 -14.00 -16.38
CA GLY A 101 1.78 -14.19 -16.75
C GLY A 101 0.80 -14.16 -15.56
N GLN A 102 1.27 -13.86 -14.35
CA GLN A 102 0.42 -13.79 -13.17
C GLN A 102 -0.22 -12.42 -13.03
N LYS A 103 -1.35 -12.37 -12.31
CA LYS A 103 -2.03 -11.12 -11.97
C LYS A 103 -1.34 -10.46 -10.78
N PRO A 104 -0.96 -9.17 -10.85
CA PRO A 104 -0.33 -8.45 -9.74
C PRO A 104 -1.14 -8.52 -8.44
N ILE A 105 -2.47 -8.49 -8.52
CA ILE A 105 -3.38 -8.54 -7.36
C ILE A 105 -3.23 -9.81 -6.52
N ASP A 106 -2.81 -10.92 -7.12
CA ASP A 106 -2.64 -12.21 -6.43
C ASP A 106 -1.23 -12.31 -5.85
N LEU A 107 -0.22 -11.83 -6.58
CA LEU A 107 1.18 -11.83 -6.15
C LEU A 107 1.39 -11.05 -4.85
N VAL A 108 0.76 -9.88 -4.71
CA VAL A 108 0.96 -8.98 -3.56
C VAL A 108 0.54 -9.57 -2.21
N GLU A 109 -0.19 -10.69 -2.18
CA GLU A 109 -0.54 -11.39 -0.93
C GLU A 109 0.67 -12.06 -0.26
N THR A 110 1.76 -12.26 -1.00
CA THR A 110 3.01 -12.83 -0.50
C THR A 110 4.09 -11.76 -0.41
N THR A 111 5.03 -11.93 0.52
CA THR A 111 6.17 -11.00 0.64
C THR A 111 6.99 -10.93 -0.64
N GLU A 112 7.32 -12.08 -1.23
CA GLU A 112 8.09 -12.15 -2.47
C GLU A 112 7.34 -11.50 -3.64
N GLY A 113 6.05 -11.82 -3.80
CA GLY A 113 5.25 -11.26 -4.87
C GLY A 113 5.03 -9.75 -4.73
N LEU A 114 4.82 -9.22 -3.53
CA LEU A 114 4.76 -7.78 -3.29
C LEU A 114 6.05 -7.08 -3.72
N VAL A 115 7.19 -7.61 -3.31
CA VAL A 115 8.51 -7.08 -3.67
C VAL A 115 8.73 -7.14 -5.18
N SER A 116 8.39 -8.27 -5.82
CA SER A 116 8.50 -8.46 -7.27
C SER A 116 7.67 -7.43 -8.06
N VAL A 117 6.41 -7.22 -7.67
CA VAL A 117 5.53 -6.23 -8.34
C VAL A 117 6.05 -4.80 -8.16
N VAL A 118 6.54 -4.44 -6.97
CA VAL A 118 7.17 -3.13 -6.73
C VAL A 118 8.38 -2.94 -7.63
N HIS A 119 9.29 -3.92 -7.68
CA HIS A 119 10.49 -3.83 -8.53
C HIS A 119 10.15 -3.72 -10.01
N TYR A 120 9.16 -4.48 -10.48
CA TYR A 120 8.68 -4.38 -11.86
C TYR A 120 8.21 -2.96 -12.19
N LEU A 121 7.32 -2.40 -11.37
CA LEU A 121 6.78 -1.05 -11.58
C LEU A 121 7.85 0.04 -11.49
N ASP A 122 8.77 -0.08 -10.53
CA ASP A 122 9.87 0.88 -10.37
C ASP A 122 10.82 0.84 -11.59
N THR A 123 11.04 -0.35 -12.18
CA THR A 123 11.83 -0.50 -13.42
C THR A 123 11.15 0.16 -14.61
N CYS A 124 9.83 -0.01 -14.77
CA CYS A 124 9.07 0.65 -15.83
C CYS A 124 9.14 2.18 -15.76
N ARG A 125 9.30 2.77 -14.57
CA ARG A 125 9.45 4.22 -14.38
C ARG A 125 10.86 4.74 -14.67
N GLY A 126 11.86 3.88 -14.71
CA GLY A 126 13.25 4.24 -15.03
C GLY A 126 13.52 4.40 -16.53
N ILE A 127 12.53 4.10 -17.38
CA ILE A 127 12.57 4.28 -18.82
C ILE A 127 11.92 5.65 -19.12
N VAL A 128 12.70 6.72 -18.97
CA VAL A 128 12.34 8.09 -19.40
C VAL A 128 13.48 8.62 -20.25
#